data_AF-A0A1L9P6L4-F1
#
_entry.id   AF-A0A1L9P6L4-F1
#
_cell.length_a   1.000
_cell.length_b   1.000
_cell.length_c   1.000
_cell.angle_alpha   90.00
_cell.angle_beta   90.00
_cell.angle_gamma   90.00
#
_symmetry.space_group_name_H-M   'P 1'
#
loop_
_entity.id
_entity.type
_entity.pdbx_description
1 polymer ?
#
loop_
_entity_poly.entity_id
_entity_poly.type
_entity_poly.pdbx_seq_one_letter_code
_entity_poly.pdbx_strand_id
1 'polypeptide(L)'
;MSGEVRQRPVASKGTSKSSPATSRKETQSSARGGGGISILDIFRVLLTLVVVSCGLSYYLTDSQSLLWGYKPWFTNWPQLVQYIKGPVILTPTELSLHDGTDPALPIYVAVNGTIFDVSANPGMYGPGGGYHFFAGRDASRAFVTGCFAEDLTDDLTGVEEMFIPIDEPEDLEGLSSGERKKRREQDLRLARKRVESTIAHWSGFFGNHQKYFAVGKVVKGPEDETKEKRELCEAAKKQRPKRNKNKGDKANKKSA
;
A
#
# COMPACT_ATOMS: atom_id res chain seq x y z
N MET A 1 -0.81 57.15 -83.23
CA MET A 1 -2.24 57.14 -82.82
C MET A 1 -2.81 55.86 -83.40
N SER A 2 -2.63 54.72 -82.73
CA SER A 2 -3.46 54.21 -81.62
C SER A 2 -4.81 53.69 -82.08
N GLY A 3 -5.06 52.41 -81.80
CA GLY A 3 -6.39 51.93 -81.39
C GLY A 3 -7.14 51.02 -82.36
N GLU A 4 -6.91 49.72 -82.24
CA GLU A 4 -7.87 48.68 -81.79
C GLU A 4 -9.38 48.85 -82.15
N VAL A 5 -10.02 47.79 -82.67
CA VAL A 5 -11.12 47.03 -82.00
C VAL A 5 -11.98 46.22 -82.99
N ARG A 6 -12.03 44.90 -82.69
CA ARG A 6 -13.09 43.87 -82.83
C ARG A 6 -14.13 43.91 -83.95
N GLN A 7 -14.36 42.73 -84.51
CA GLN A 7 -15.71 42.25 -84.86
C GLN A 7 -15.97 40.81 -84.37
N ARG A 8 -17.20 40.55 -83.93
CA ARG A 8 -17.88 39.25 -83.81
C ARG A 8 -19.24 39.38 -84.53
N PRO A 9 -19.79 38.31 -85.10
CA PRO A 9 -21.05 37.72 -84.60
C PRO A 9 -21.04 36.16 -84.61
N VAL A 10 -21.56 35.41 -83.62
CA VAL A 10 -22.93 34.93 -83.24
C VAL A 10 -23.54 33.77 -84.10
N ALA A 11 -23.63 32.58 -83.46
CA ALA A 11 -24.65 31.46 -83.41
C ALA A 11 -25.35 30.93 -84.69
N SER A 12 -25.85 29.68 -84.85
CA SER A 12 -26.34 28.63 -83.93
C SER A 12 -26.60 27.25 -84.64
N LYS A 13 -26.81 26.20 -83.80
CA LYS A 13 -27.67 24.98 -83.92
C LYS A 13 -27.19 23.66 -84.57
N GLY A 14 -27.38 22.54 -83.84
CA GLY A 14 -27.73 21.22 -84.38
C GLY A 14 -27.19 19.97 -83.65
N THR A 15 -28.04 19.24 -82.94
CA THR A 15 -27.84 18.00 -82.11
C THR A 15 -27.96 16.66 -82.86
N SER A 16 -27.32 15.56 -82.36
CA SER A 16 -27.97 14.26 -82.01
C SER A 16 -26.97 13.11 -81.63
N LYS A 17 -27.49 12.09 -80.90
CA LYS A 17 -26.86 11.02 -80.10
C LYS A 17 -26.58 9.70 -80.85
N SER A 18 -25.67 8.83 -80.34
CA SER A 18 -25.95 7.45 -79.84
C SER A 18 -24.68 6.55 -79.70
N SER A 19 -24.81 5.51 -78.86
CA SER A 19 -23.85 4.64 -78.13
C SER A 19 -22.87 3.75 -78.93
N PRO A 20 -22.00 2.96 -78.25
CA PRO A 20 -22.30 1.51 -78.18
C PRO A 20 -21.88 0.79 -76.87
N ALA A 21 -22.40 -0.44 -76.69
CA ALA A 21 -21.94 -1.43 -75.72
C ALA A 21 -21.79 -2.80 -76.41
N THR A 22 -20.79 -3.59 -75.97
CA THR A 22 -20.90 -4.98 -75.46
C THR A 22 -19.74 -5.88 -75.90
N SER A 23 -19.15 -6.58 -74.92
CA SER A 23 -18.60 -7.95 -74.94
C SER A 23 -17.16 -8.06 -74.44
N ARG A 24 -16.99 -8.69 -73.27
CA ARG A 24 -15.71 -9.26 -72.85
C ARG A 24 -15.96 -10.51 -72.01
N LYS A 25 -15.40 -11.63 -72.45
CA LYS A 25 -15.06 -12.76 -71.59
C LYS A 25 -13.77 -13.36 -72.14
N GLU A 26 -12.71 -13.35 -71.33
CA GLU A 26 -11.74 -14.45 -71.27
C GLU A 26 -10.86 -14.31 -70.02
N THR A 27 -10.45 -15.48 -69.56
CA THR A 27 -10.01 -15.88 -68.22
C THR A 27 -8.50 -15.82 -68.09
N GLN A 28 -7.95 -15.38 -66.95
CA GLN A 28 -6.63 -15.85 -66.49
C GLN A 28 -6.59 -16.02 -64.97
N SER A 29 -6.25 -17.24 -64.58
CA SER A 29 -5.95 -17.73 -63.23
C SER A 29 -4.64 -17.17 -62.69
N SER A 30 -4.55 -16.85 -61.39
CA SER A 30 -3.27 -16.94 -60.65
C SER A 30 -3.47 -17.00 -59.14
N ALA A 31 -3.07 -18.15 -58.57
CA ALA A 31 -2.38 -18.34 -57.30
C ALA A 31 -2.95 -17.75 -55.99
N ARG A 32 -3.34 -18.69 -55.11
CA ARG A 32 -3.10 -18.60 -53.65
C ARG A 32 -1.65 -18.13 -53.41
N GLY A 33 -1.48 -16.90 -52.93
CA GLY A 33 -0.23 -16.39 -52.35
C GLY A 33 -0.46 -16.17 -50.85
N GLY A 34 0.30 -16.89 -50.02
CA GLY A 34 0.08 -17.02 -48.57
C GLY A 34 -0.08 -15.70 -47.84
N GLY A 35 -1.23 -15.54 -47.19
CA GLY A 35 -1.47 -14.51 -46.19
C GLY A 35 -0.64 -14.79 -44.94
N GLY A 36 0.63 -14.40 -44.97
CA GLY A 36 1.43 -14.28 -43.76
C GLY A 36 0.98 -13.03 -43.02
N ILE A 37 0.64 -13.16 -41.73
CA ILE A 37 0.34 -12.00 -40.90
C ILE A 37 1.59 -11.12 -40.90
N SER A 38 1.47 -9.91 -41.45
CA SER A 38 2.58 -8.96 -41.48
C SER A 38 2.95 -8.60 -40.05
N ILE A 39 4.23 -8.41 -39.76
CA ILE A 39 4.70 -7.92 -38.46
C ILE A 39 3.97 -6.61 -38.09
N LEU A 40 3.69 -5.77 -39.09
CA LEU A 40 2.89 -4.55 -38.91
C LEU A 40 1.42 -4.84 -38.54
N ASP A 41 0.84 -5.93 -39.05
CA ASP A 41 -0.51 -6.35 -38.67
C ASP A 41 -0.54 -6.95 -37.26
N ILE A 42 0.51 -7.68 -36.86
CA ILE A 42 0.69 -8.13 -35.48
C ILE A 42 0.78 -6.93 -34.54
N PHE A 43 1.62 -5.94 -34.86
CA PHE A 43 1.74 -4.72 -34.05
C PHE A 43 0.44 -3.91 -34.00
N ARG A 44 -0.28 -3.78 -35.13
CA ARG A 44 -1.59 -3.11 -35.17
C ARG A 44 -2.60 -3.82 -34.28
N VAL A 45 -2.72 -5.14 -34.39
CA VAL A 45 -3.67 -5.93 -33.60
C VAL A 45 -3.32 -5.85 -32.11
N LEU A 46 -2.04 -5.99 -31.75
CA LEU A 46 -1.57 -5.84 -30.36
C LEU A 46 -1.85 -4.44 -29.82
N LEU A 47 -1.55 -3.38 -30.59
CA LEU A 47 -1.84 -2.00 -30.19
C LEU A 47 -3.35 -1.79 -29.99
N THR A 48 -4.20 -2.27 -30.91
CA THR A 48 -5.66 -2.18 -30.74
C THR A 48 -6.16 -2.99 -29.55
N LEU A 49 -5.60 -4.17 -29.29
CA LEU A 49 -5.95 -4.97 -28.11
C LEU A 49 -5.55 -4.25 -26.82
N VAL A 50 -4.38 -3.62 -26.77
CA VAL A 50 -3.94 -2.83 -25.62
C VAL A 50 -4.85 -1.62 -25.42
N VAL A 51 -5.17 -0.86 -26.47
CA VAL A 51 -6.05 0.31 -26.37
C VAL A 51 -7.47 -0.08 -25.95
N VAL A 52 -8.05 -1.12 -26.55
CA VAL A 52 -9.37 -1.64 -26.17
C VAL A 52 -9.36 -2.18 -24.74
N SER A 53 -8.30 -2.87 -24.33
CA SER A 53 -8.17 -3.40 -22.97
C SER A 53 -8.02 -2.29 -21.93
N CYS A 54 -7.19 -1.27 -22.19
CA CYS A 54 -7.08 -0.06 -21.36
C CYS A 54 -8.41 0.71 -21.29
N GLY A 55 -9.10 0.87 -22.43
CA GLY A 55 -10.40 1.53 -22.49
C GLY A 55 -11.50 0.78 -21.75
N LEU A 56 -11.54 -0.55 -21.88
CA LEU A 56 -12.48 -1.40 -21.15
C LEU A 56 -12.18 -1.41 -19.65
N SER A 57 -10.90 -1.44 -19.25
CA SER A 57 -10.50 -1.29 -17.85
C SER A 57 -10.92 0.06 -17.29
N TYR A 58 -10.73 1.16 -18.05
CA TYR A 58 -11.15 2.50 -17.65
C TYR A 58 -12.67 2.60 -17.46
N TYR A 59 -13.44 1.99 -18.36
CA TYR A 59 -14.90 1.97 -18.32
C TYR A 59 -15.45 1.14 -17.15
N LEU A 60 -14.85 -0.03 -16.88
CA LEU A 60 -15.31 -0.94 -15.82
C LEU A 60 -14.79 -0.56 -14.41
N THR A 61 -13.69 0.18 -14.32
CA THR A 61 -13.00 0.50 -13.04
C THR A 61 -13.19 1.97 -12.62
N ASP A 62 -14.23 2.62 -13.14
CA ASP A 62 -14.71 3.95 -12.70
C ASP A 62 -13.58 4.98 -12.51
N SER A 63 -12.77 5.17 -13.57
CA SER A 63 -11.77 6.24 -13.79
C SER A 63 -10.42 6.22 -13.05
N GLN A 64 -10.07 5.20 -12.26
CA GLN A 64 -8.87 5.30 -11.38
C GLN A 64 -7.57 4.64 -11.85
N SER A 65 -7.55 3.85 -12.94
CA SER A 65 -6.29 3.20 -13.37
C SER A 65 -6.25 2.80 -14.84
N LEU A 66 -5.28 3.36 -15.58
CA LEU A 66 -4.96 3.00 -16.96
C LEU A 66 -4.09 1.71 -17.09
N LEU A 67 -3.54 1.23 -15.97
CA LEU A 67 -2.65 0.07 -15.88
C LEU A 67 -3.19 -1.02 -14.94
N TRP A 68 -4.46 -1.43 -15.05
CA TRP A 68 -5.05 -2.51 -14.23
C TRP A 68 -4.77 -2.37 -12.71
N GLY A 69 -4.82 -1.14 -12.19
CA GLY A 69 -4.54 -0.86 -10.78
C GLY A 69 -3.05 -0.89 -10.37
N TYR A 70 -2.10 -1.14 -11.27
CA TYR A 70 -0.68 -1.07 -10.98
C TYR A 70 -0.25 0.39 -10.74
N LYS A 71 0.15 0.70 -9.50
CA LYS A 71 0.67 2.00 -9.06
C LYS A 71 2.15 1.85 -8.71
N PRO A 72 3.06 1.93 -9.70
CA PRO A 72 4.48 1.83 -9.40
C PRO A 72 4.92 3.01 -8.54
N TRP A 73 5.90 2.79 -7.67
CA TRP A 73 6.36 3.78 -6.69
C TRP A 73 6.74 5.14 -7.32
N PHE A 74 7.22 5.16 -8.58
CA PHE A 74 7.57 6.39 -9.29
C PHE A 74 6.36 7.24 -9.73
N THR A 75 5.13 6.70 -9.67
CA THR A 75 3.91 7.51 -9.91
C THR A 75 3.49 8.30 -8.67
N ASN A 76 3.96 7.91 -7.49
CA ASN A 76 3.76 8.66 -6.26
C ASN A 76 4.84 9.75 -6.17
N TRP A 77 4.51 10.97 -6.59
CA TRP A 77 5.43 12.10 -6.57
C TRP A 77 6.11 12.32 -5.20
N PRO A 78 5.40 12.28 -4.05
CA PRO A 78 6.03 12.44 -2.74
C PRO A 78 7.07 11.34 -2.44
N GLN A 79 6.75 10.09 -2.81
CA GLN A 79 7.65 8.94 -2.61
C GLN A 79 8.91 9.07 -3.45
N LEU A 80 8.78 9.53 -4.71
CA LEU A 80 9.93 9.78 -5.59
C LEU A 80 10.81 10.91 -5.05
N VAL A 81 10.20 12.02 -4.60
CA VAL A 81 10.93 13.13 -3.97
C VAL A 81 11.67 12.65 -2.73
N GLN A 82 11.03 11.85 -1.89
CA GLN A 82 11.68 11.29 -0.70
C GLN A 82 12.84 10.36 -1.06
N TYR A 83 12.68 9.52 -2.09
CA TYR A 83 13.74 8.64 -2.57
C TYR A 83 14.98 9.44 -3.01
N ILE A 84 14.78 10.58 -3.68
CA ILE A 84 15.87 11.48 -4.11
C ILE A 84 16.52 12.20 -2.92
N LYS A 85 15.72 12.62 -1.92
CA LYS A 85 16.22 13.30 -0.71
C LYS A 85 16.99 12.37 0.23
N GLY A 86 16.73 11.06 0.19
CA GLY A 86 17.36 10.07 1.04
C GLY A 86 16.58 9.77 2.33
N PRO A 87 17.12 8.90 3.20
CA PRO A 87 16.43 8.48 4.42
C PRO A 87 16.40 9.60 5.47
N VAL A 88 15.25 9.75 6.11
CA VAL A 88 15.04 10.69 7.23
C VAL A 88 15.46 10.01 8.54
N ILE A 89 16.27 10.69 9.34
CA ILE A 89 16.69 10.21 10.65
C ILE A 89 16.26 11.27 11.65
N LEU A 90 15.33 10.92 12.54
CA LEU A 90 14.78 11.86 13.53
C LEU A 90 14.93 11.29 14.93
N THR A 91 15.14 12.17 15.89
CA THR A 91 14.93 11.89 17.30
C THR A 91 13.43 11.91 17.64
N PRO A 92 12.98 11.37 18.79
CA PRO A 92 11.56 11.44 19.17
C PRO A 92 11.04 12.87 19.29
N THR A 93 11.88 13.82 19.70
CA THR A 93 11.53 15.24 19.80
C THR A 93 11.37 15.87 18.42
N GLU A 94 12.27 15.60 17.48
CA GLU A 94 12.13 16.06 16.09
C GLU A 94 10.92 15.41 15.39
N LEU A 95 10.69 14.12 15.64
CA LEU A 95 9.52 13.40 15.12
C LEU A 95 8.22 14.06 15.59
N SER A 96 8.17 14.57 16.83
CA SER A 96 6.97 15.20 17.39
C SER A 96 6.51 16.46 16.65
N LEU A 97 7.38 17.09 15.87
CA LEU A 97 7.03 18.24 15.03
C LEU A 97 6.19 17.84 13.80
N HIS A 98 6.16 16.55 13.46
CA HIS A 98 5.47 15.98 12.30
C HIS A 98 4.09 15.43 12.65
N ASP A 99 3.35 16.13 13.51
CA ASP A 99 2.00 15.76 13.97
C ASP A 99 0.86 16.23 13.03
N GLY A 100 1.20 17.04 12.01
CA GLY A 100 0.26 17.61 11.05
C GLY A 100 -0.40 18.91 11.48
N THR A 101 0.01 19.50 12.61
CA THR A 101 -0.43 20.85 13.01
C THR A 101 0.17 21.93 12.11
N ASP A 102 1.41 21.75 11.65
CA ASP A 102 2.03 22.58 10.63
C ASP A 102 1.76 22.02 9.22
N PRO A 103 0.99 22.72 8.36
CA PRO A 103 0.72 22.26 7.00
C PRO A 103 1.95 22.25 6.09
N ALA A 104 3.06 22.89 6.49
CA ALA A 104 4.33 22.84 5.75
C ALA A 104 5.12 21.55 5.99
N LEU A 105 4.79 20.81 7.06
CA LEU A 105 5.48 19.58 7.43
C LEU A 105 4.66 18.35 7.04
N PRO A 106 5.33 17.26 6.60
CA PRO A 106 4.67 15.98 6.42
C PRO A 106 4.25 15.39 7.76
N ILE A 107 3.20 14.57 7.74
CA ILE A 107 2.66 13.86 8.89
C ILE A 107 3.34 12.49 8.97
N TYR A 108 4.00 12.21 10.09
CA TYR A 108 4.73 10.97 10.31
C TYR A 108 4.13 10.13 11.42
N VAL A 109 4.24 8.81 11.26
CA VAL A 109 3.97 7.83 12.33
C VAL A 109 5.14 6.86 12.35
N ALA A 110 5.69 6.59 13.53
CA ALA A 110 6.73 5.59 13.67
C ALA A 110 6.18 4.26 14.22
N VAL A 111 6.65 3.16 13.63
CA VAL A 111 6.37 1.80 14.08
C VAL A 111 7.68 1.01 14.05
N ASN A 112 8.01 0.41 15.19
CA ASN A 112 9.24 -0.30 15.46
C ASN A 112 10.49 0.51 15.08
N GLY A 113 10.50 1.82 15.41
CA GLY A 113 11.55 2.74 15.04
C GLY A 113 11.65 3.06 13.54
N THR A 114 10.74 2.59 12.69
CA THR A 114 10.66 2.96 11.27
C THR A 114 9.64 4.05 11.08
N ILE A 115 10.02 5.14 10.40
CA ILE A 115 9.15 6.29 10.14
C ILE A 115 8.39 6.05 8.84
N PHE A 116 7.07 6.21 8.88
CA PHE A 116 6.18 6.15 7.72
C PHE A 116 5.53 7.50 7.47
N ASP A 117 5.51 7.91 6.20
CA ASP A 117 4.77 9.10 5.75
C ASP A 117 3.30 8.75 5.56
N VAL A 118 2.45 9.39 6.38
CA VAL A 118 0.99 9.24 6.36
C VAL A 118 0.27 10.50 5.88
N SER A 119 1.02 11.47 5.32
CA SER A 119 0.50 12.75 4.79
C SER A 119 -0.54 12.56 3.70
N ALA A 120 -0.58 11.40 3.05
CA ALA A 120 -1.61 11.04 2.08
C ALA A 120 -3.04 10.88 2.69
N ASN A 121 -3.17 10.88 4.02
CA ASN A 121 -4.47 10.78 4.70
C ASN A 121 -4.57 11.72 5.92
N PRO A 122 -4.53 13.05 5.69
CA PRO A 122 -4.55 14.03 6.78
C PRO A 122 -5.87 14.05 7.54
N GLY A 123 -6.99 13.62 6.94
CA GLY A 123 -8.26 13.51 7.67
C GLY A 123 -8.26 12.46 8.79
N MET A 124 -7.34 11.49 8.76
CA MET A 124 -7.21 10.46 9.79
C MET A 124 -6.11 10.78 10.81
N TYR A 125 -4.95 11.26 10.34
CA TYR A 125 -3.76 11.49 11.18
C TYR A 125 -3.49 12.96 11.49
N GLY A 126 -4.03 13.90 10.70
CA GLY A 126 -3.90 15.32 10.97
C GLY A 126 -4.85 15.79 12.10
N PRO A 127 -4.78 17.08 12.47
CA PRO A 127 -5.57 17.65 13.56
C PRO A 127 -7.07 17.37 13.41
N GLY A 128 -7.69 16.87 14.48
CA GLY A 128 -9.11 16.47 14.50
C GLY A 128 -9.40 15.08 13.91
N GLY A 129 -8.41 14.40 13.35
CA GLY A 129 -8.52 13.02 12.88
C GLY A 129 -8.55 12.01 14.02
N GLY A 130 -9.24 10.89 13.81
CA GLY A 130 -9.41 9.84 14.83
C GLY A 130 -8.12 9.09 15.20
N TYR A 131 -7.05 9.24 14.42
CA TYR A 131 -5.73 8.65 14.67
C TYR A 131 -4.64 9.71 14.87
N HIS A 132 -5.02 10.96 15.13
CA HIS A 132 -4.09 12.07 15.30
C HIS A 132 -3.08 11.86 16.44
N PHE A 133 -3.47 11.16 17.51
CA PHE A 133 -2.57 10.84 18.63
C PHE A 133 -1.35 9.98 18.23
N PHE A 134 -1.38 9.32 17.07
CA PHE A 134 -0.23 8.60 16.54
C PHE A 134 0.74 9.50 15.76
N ALA A 135 0.27 10.66 15.28
CA ALA A 135 1.07 11.55 14.47
C ALA A 135 2.24 12.14 15.28
N GLY A 136 3.41 12.22 14.65
CA GLY A 136 4.65 12.67 15.26
C GLY A 136 5.20 11.76 16.37
N ARG A 137 4.72 10.51 16.48
CA ARG A 137 5.09 9.62 17.61
C ARG A 137 5.44 8.22 17.15
N ASP A 138 6.24 7.53 17.96
CA ASP A 138 6.40 6.08 17.83
C ASP A 138 5.26 5.39 18.58
N ALA A 139 4.43 4.68 17.82
CA ALA A 139 3.22 4.02 18.30
C ALA A 139 3.41 2.51 18.53
N SER A 140 4.66 2.01 18.54
CA SER A 140 4.96 0.58 18.65
C SER A 140 4.29 -0.09 19.84
N ARG A 141 4.45 0.48 21.04
CA ARG A 141 3.89 -0.08 22.27
C ARG A 141 2.36 -0.04 22.23
N ALA A 142 1.78 1.10 21.87
CA ALA A 142 0.35 1.31 21.73
C ALA A 142 -0.32 0.29 20.78
N PHE A 143 0.32 -0.05 19.66
CA PHE A 143 -0.18 -1.06 18.71
C PHE A 143 -0.22 -2.47 19.29
N VAL A 144 0.61 -2.77 20.29
CA VAL A 144 0.60 -4.07 20.97
C VAL A 144 -0.36 -4.06 22.15
N THR A 145 -0.33 -3.02 22.98
CA THR A 145 -1.14 -2.93 24.21
C THR A 145 -2.60 -2.55 23.94
N GLY A 146 -2.89 -1.92 22.80
CA GLY A 146 -4.20 -1.35 22.48
C GLY A 146 -4.49 -0.04 23.22
N CYS A 147 -3.52 0.49 23.95
CA CYS A 147 -3.66 1.71 24.77
C CYS A 147 -3.13 2.93 24.01
N PHE A 148 -3.93 3.40 23.06
CA PHE A 148 -3.48 4.37 22.08
C PHE A 148 -3.24 5.79 22.60
N ALA A 149 -3.74 6.14 23.79
CA ALA A 149 -3.50 7.45 24.40
C ALA A 149 -2.27 7.47 25.33
N GLU A 150 -1.92 6.34 25.92
CA GLU A 150 -0.93 6.25 27.02
C GLU A 150 0.40 5.65 26.55
N ASP A 151 0.36 4.65 25.67
CA ASP A 151 1.52 3.83 25.26
C ASP A 151 2.16 4.30 23.93
N LEU A 152 2.17 5.61 23.69
CA LEU A 152 2.77 6.20 22.49
C LEU A 152 4.30 6.33 22.65
N THR A 153 4.98 5.18 22.67
CA THR A 153 6.43 5.04 22.78
C THR A 153 6.92 3.80 22.00
N ASP A 154 8.20 3.80 21.64
CA ASP A 154 8.91 2.67 21.07
C ASP A 154 9.28 1.56 22.09
N ASP A 155 9.19 1.87 23.40
CA ASP A 155 9.61 0.97 24.47
C ASP A 155 8.60 -0.19 24.69
N LEU A 156 9.04 -1.39 24.31
CA LEU A 156 8.27 -2.62 24.42
C LEU A 156 8.56 -3.39 25.71
N THR A 157 9.41 -2.87 26.59
CA THR A 157 9.75 -3.58 27.83
C THR A 157 8.50 -3.81 28.69
N GLY A 158 8.34 -5.04 29.18
CA GLY A 158 7.20 -5.43 30.02
C GLY A 158 5.90 -5.67 29.27
N VAL A 159 5.82 -5.37 27.97
CA VAL A 159 4.60 -5.63 27.18
C VAL A 159 4.29 -7.13 27.10
N GLU A 160 5.31 -7.99 27.17
CA GLU A 160 5.12 -9.44 27.17
C GLU A 160 4.21 -9.92 28.31
N GLU A 161 4.15 -9.20 29.44
CA GLU A 161 3.30 -9.56 30.58
C GLU A 161 1.81 -9.59 30.22
N MET A 162 1.39 -8.83 29.19
CA MET A 162 0.00 -8.85 28.72
C MET A 162 -0.39 -10.21 28.12
N PHE A 163 0.57 -10.95 27.56
CA PHE A 163 0.34 -12.23 26.90
C PHE A 163 0.58 -13.43 27.82
N ILE A 164 1.22 -13.22 28.98
CA ILE A 164 1.47 -14.26 29.97
C ILE A 164 0.17 -14.59 30.69
N PRO A 165 -0.30 -15.86 30.64
CA PRO A 165 -1.50 -16.25 31.35
C PRO A 165 -1.39 -16.08 32.86
N ILE A 166 -2.48 -15.63 33.49
CA ILE A 166 -2.59 -15.57 34.94
C ILE A 166 -2.84 -16.99 35.45
N ASP A 167 -1.98 -17.44 36.37
CA ASP A 167 -2.10 -18.73 37.05
C ASP A 167 -2.98 -18.56 38.29
N GLU A 168 -3.98 -19.43 38.44
CA GLU A 168 -4.78 -19.50 39.67
C GLU A 168 -4.01 -20.30 40.74
N PRO A 169 -4.25 -20.07 42.05
CA PRO A 169 -3.49 -20.75 43.11
C PRO A 169 -3.52 -22.27 42.98
N GLU A 170 -4.66 -22.84 42.58
CA GLU A 170 -4.82 -24.27 42.30
C GLU A 170 -3.88 -24.78 41.19
N ASP A 171 -3.57 -23.95 40.18
CA ASP A 171 -2.65 -24.31 39.09
C ASP A 171 -1.21 -24.42 39.59
N LEU A 172 -0.88 -23.78 40.72
CA LEU A 172 0.45 -23.72 41.30
C LEU A 172 0.65 -24.81 42.36
N GLU A 173 -0.39 -25.14 43.12
CA GLU A 173 -0.33 -26.11 44.24
C GLU A 173 0.20 -27.48 43.83
N GLY A 174 -0.08 -27.94 42.61
CA GLY A 174 0.40 -29.23 42.09
C GLY A 174 1.81 -29.24 41.50
N LEU A 175 2.55 -28.12 41.51
CA LEU A 175 3.84 -28.00 40.82
C LEU A 175 5.00 -27.72 41.76
N SER A 176 6.12 -28.38 41.49
CA SER A 176 7.41 -28.04 42.09
C SER A 176 7.88 -26.66 41.64
N SER A 177 8.78 -26.05 42.41
CA SER A 177 9.41 -24.77 42.08
C SER A 177 10.13 -24.81 40.72
N GLY A 178 10.75 -25.94 40.38
CA GLY A 178 11.42 -26.16 39.09
C GLY A 178 10.44 -26.18 37.91
N GLU A 179 9.29 -26.84 38.06
CA GLU A 179 8.26 -26.87 37.02
C GLU A 179 7.61 -25.49 36.83
N ARG A 180 7.35 -24.76 37.93
CA ARG A 180 6.85 -23.37 37.87
C ARG A 180 7.82 -22.46 37.11
N LYS A 181 9.13 -22.60 37.36
CA LYS A 181 10.17 -21.84 36.64
C LYS A 181 10.18 -22.17 35.14
N LYS A 182 10.20 -23.47 34.79
CA LYS A 182 10.18 -23.93 33.38
C LYS A 182 8.93 -23.42 32.65
N ARG A 183 7.77 -23.50 33.29
CA ARG A 183 6.50 -23.00 32.76
C ARG A 183 6.59 -21.49 32.47
N ARG A 184 6.99 -20.69 33.46
CA ARG A 184 7.12 -19.23 33.31
C ARG A 184 8.06 -18.86 32.16
N GLU A 185 9.16 -19.58 32.01
CA GLU A 185 10.10 -19.38 30.90
C GLU A 185 9.46 -19.68 29.52
N GLN A 186 8.71 -20.78 29.41
CA GLN A 186 7.96 -21.12 28.20
C GLN A 186 6.90 -20.05 27.87
N ASP A 187 6.12 -19.63 28.84
CA ASP A 187 5.08 -18.61 28.66
C ASP A 187 5.71 -17.27 28.25
N LEU A 188 6.82 -16.87 28.89
CA LEU A 188 7.58 -15.68 28.50
C LEU A 188 8.08 -15.76 27.06
N ARG A 189 8.60 -16.92 26.64
CA ARG A 189 9.06 -17.11 25.26
C ARG A 189 7.91 -17.00 24.26
N LEU A 190 6.74 -17.56 24.57
CA LEU A 190 5.56 -17.45 23.72
C LEU A 190 5.00 -16.01 23.70
N ALA A 191 5.01 -15.33 24.84
CA ALA A 191 4.58 -13.95 24.98
C ALA A 191 5.45 -13.01 24.13
N ARG A 192 6.78 -13.14 24.19
CA ARG A 192 7.71 -12.35 23.36
C ARG A 192 7.48 -12.55 21.88
N LYS A 193 7.29 -13.80 21.44
CA LYS A 193 6.93 -14.10 20.04
C LYS A 193 5.63 -13.43 19.62
N ARG A 194 4.63 -13.35 20.51
CA ARG A 194 3.37 -12.65 20.23
C ARG A 194 3.59 -11.16 20.05
N VAL A 195 4.33 -10.51 20.95
CA VAL A 195 4.73 -9.10 20.83
C VAL A 195 5.41 -8.85 19.47
N GLU A 196 6.44 -9.62 19.15
CA GLU A 196 7.17 -9.53 17.88
C GLU A 196 6.24 -9.71 16.67
N SER A 197 5.34 -10.68 16.71
CA SER A 197 4.40 -10.94 15.61
C SER A 197 3.39 -9.81 15.41
N THR A 198 2.90 -9.19 16.49
CA THR A 198 1.97 -8.05 16.42
C THR A 198 2.67 -6.84 15.81
N ILE A 199 3.91 -6.58 16.21
CA ILE A 199 4.69 -5.46 15.67
C ILE A 199 5.07 -5.69 14.21
N ALA A 200 5.45 -6.92 13.86
CA ALA A 200 5.71 -7.29 12.48
C ALA A 200 4.46 -7.13 11.60
N HIS A 201 3.28 -7.47 12.13
CA HIS A 201 2.01 -7.23 11.45
C HIS A 201 1.78 -5.75 11.14
N TRP A 202 1.93 -4.86 12.12
CA TRP A 202 1.75 -3.41 11.91
C TRP A 202 2.84 -2.80 11.04
N SER A 203 4.09 -3.19 11.22
CA SER A 203 5.21 -2.77 10.36
C SER A 203 4.95 -3.18 8.91
N GLY A 204 4.44 -4.40 8.70
CA GLY A 204 4.03 -4.90 7.39
C GLY A 204 2.82 -4.19 6.80
N PHE A 205 1.86 -3.79 7.63
CA PHE A 205 0.70 -2.99 7.21
C PHE A 205 1.14 -1.65 6.63
N PHE A 206 1.96 -0.88 7.36
CA PHE A 206 2.44 0.43 6.89
C PHE A 206 3.44 0.29 5.73
N GLY A 207 4.32 -0.70 5.78
CA GLY A 207 5.34 -0.91 4.73
C GLY A 207 4.76 -1.35 3.38
N ASN A 208 3.64 -2.08 3.38
CA ASN A 208 2.97 -2.53 2.16
C ASN A 208 1.71 -1.72 1.83
N HIS A 209 1.50 -0.60 2.50
CA HIS A 209 0.31 0.22 2.28
C HIS A 209 0.37 0.91 0.90
N GLN A 210 -0.78 1.05 0.24
CA GLN A 210 -0.86 1.67 -1.09
C GLN A 210 -0.55 3.18 -1.10
N LYS A 211 -0.79 3.85 0.02
CA LYS A 211 -0.64 5.31 0.16
C LYS A 211 0.50 5.74 1.08
N TYR A 212 0.99 4.84 1.93
CA TYR A 212 2.02 5.15 2.91
C TYR A 212 3.32 4.49 2.47
N PHE A 213 4.44 5.07 2.87
CA PHE A 213 5.74 4.53 2.55
C PHE A 213 6.73 4.84 3.66
N ALA A 214 7.71 3.95 3.83
CA ALA A 214 8.78 4.17 4.79
C ALA A 214 9.70 5.29 4.29
N VAL A 215 10.01 6.24 5.16
CA VAL A 215 10.86 7.40 4.86
C VAL A 215 12.16 7.40 5.63
N GLY A 216 12.23 6.66 6.74
CA GLY A 216 13.30 6.89 7.69
C GLY A 216 13.29 6.01 8.94
N LYS A 217 14.12 6.39 9.91
CA LYS A 217 14.21 5.73 11.22
C LYS A 217 14.23 6.75 12.35
N VAL A 218 13.65 6.34 13.48
CA VAL A 218 13.76 7.05 14.75
C VAL A 218 15.03 6.59 15.46
N VAL A 219 15.87 7.54 15.87
CA VAL A 219 17.08 7.27 16.66
C VAL A 219 16.84 7.72 18.08
N LYS A 220 17.21 6.85 19.04
CA LYS A 220 17.10 7.15 20.46
C LYS A 220 18.04 8.29 20.82
N GLY A 221 17.51 9.28 21.54
CA GLY A 221 18.34 10.32 22.12
C GLY A 221 19.10 9.81 23.35
N PRO A 222 20.11 10.55 23.84
CA PRO A 222 20.82 10.21 25.08
C PRO A 222 19.90 10.17 26.31
N GLU A 223 18.76 10.88 26.27
CA GLU A 223 17.76 10.90 27.35
C GLU A 223 16.89 9.63 27.41
N ASP A 224 16.89 8.80 26.35
CA ASP A 224 16.05 7.61 26.27
C ASP A 224 16.66 6.38 26.97
N GLU A 225 17.96 6.37 27.25
CA GLU A 225 18.66 5.20 27.79
C GLU A 225 18.34 4.91 29.26
N THR A 226 17.85 5.91 30.01
CA THR A 226 17.63 5.82 31.46
C THR A 226 16.16 5.66 31.88
N LYS A 227 15.25 5.33 30.95
CA LYS A 227 13.81 5.22 31.27
C LYS A 227 13.52 3.99 32.13
N GLU A 228 12.91 4.21 33.28
CA GLU A 228 12.40 3.15 34.15
C GLU A 228 11.34 2.30 33.42
N LYS A 229 11.26 1.02 33.79
CA LYS A 229 10.31 0.08 33.19
C LYS A 229 8.88 0.60 33.35
N ARG A 230 8.21 0.85 32.23
CA ARG A 230 6.81 1.29 32.22
C ARG A 230 5.87 0.16 32.59
N GLU A 231 4.90 0.46 33.45
CA GLU A 231 3.82 -0.47 33.72
C GLU A 231 2.91 -0.66 32.50
N LEU A 232 2.16 -1.76 32.49
CA LEU A 232 1.07 -1.94 31.53
C LEU A 232 -0.08 -0.99 31.86
N CYS A 233 -0.71 -0.42 30.83
CA CYS A 233 -1.98 0.27 30.99
C CYS A 233 -3.07 -0.68 31.54
N GLU A 234 -4.09 -0.11 32.18
CA GLU A 234 -5.16 -0.89 32.83
C GLU A 234 -5.96 -1.75 31.84
N ALA A 235 -6.14 -1.28 30.59
CA ALA A 235 -6.80 -2.07 29.57
C ALA A 235 -5.98 -3.32 29.18
N ALA A 236 -4.66 -3.18 29.00
CA ALA A 236 -3.78 -4.31 28.71
C ALA A 236 -3.69 -5.29 29.90
N LYS A 237 -3.67 -4.78 31.14
CA LYS A 237 -3.74 -5.63 32.35
C LYS A 237 -5.00 -6.50 32.37
N LYS A 238 -6.16 -5.93 31.99
CA LYS A 238 -7.45 -6.65 31.95
C LYS A 238 -7.55 -7.66 30.81
N GLN A 239 -6.85 -7.45 29.69
CA GLN A 239 -6.84 -8.35 28.54
C GLN A 239 -5.97 -9.61 28.76
N ARG A 240 -5.29 -9.72 29.91
CA ARG A 240 -4.43 -10.86 30.22
C ARG A 240 -5.24 -12.16 30.20
N PRO A 241 -4.78 -13.19 29.47
CA PRO A 241 -5.50 -14.45 29.40
C PRO A 241 -5.48 -15.15 30.76
N LYS A 242 -6.60 -15.74 31.16
CA LYS A 242 -6.61 -16.70 32.27
C LYS A 242 -6.19 -18.07 31.76
N ARG A 243 -5.40 -18.81 32.53
CA ARG A 243 -5.04 -20.18 32.16
C ARG A 243 -6.29 -21.05 32.28
N ASN A 244 -6.61 -21.82 31.24
CA ASN A 244 -7.73 -22.74 31.24
C ASN A 244 -7.22 -24.18 31.20
N LYS A 245 -7.42 -24.93 32.29
CA LYS A 245 -7.00 -26.33 32.44
C LYS A 245 -7.47 -27.20 31.25
N ASN A 246 -8.68 -26.97 30.72
CA ASN A 246 -9.28 -27.79 29.67
C ASN A 246 -8.66 -27.65 28.27
N LYS A 247 -7.81 -26.63 28.01
CA LYS A 247 -7.09 -26.49 26.73
C LYS A 247 -5.74 -27.20 26.71
N GLY A 248 -5.11 -27.39 27.87
CA GLY A 248 -3.84 -28.14 28.00
C GLY A 248 -3.99 -29.60 27.62
N ASP A 249 -5.08 -30.24 28.06
CA ASP A 249 -5.36 -31.66 27.78
C ASP A 249 -5.66 -31.94 26.30
N LYS A 250 -6.23 -30.98 25.58
CA LYS A 250 -6.52 -31.14 24.13
C LYS A 250 -5.28 -31.00 23.25
N ALA A 251 -4.25 -30.28 23.69
CA ALA A 251 -2.98 -30.19 22.99
C ALA A 251 -2.15 -31.48 23.18
N ASN A 252 -2.21 -32.07 24.38
CA ASN A 252 -1.49 -33.30 24.70
C ASN A 252 -2.12 -34.56 24.05
N LYS A 253 -3.44 -34.56 23.81
CA LYS A 253 -4.14 -35.65 23.09
C LYS A 253 -3.99 -35.63 21.55
N LYS A 254 -3.46 -34.56 20.96
CA LYS A 254 -3.21 -34.48 19.50
C LYS A 254 -1.77 -34.86 19.11
N SER A 255 -0.94 -35.18 20.09
CA SER A 255 0.48 -35.49 19.90
C SER A 255 0.85 -36.91 20.38
N ALA A 256 -0.17 -37.76 20.61
CA ALA A 256 -0.06 -39.16 20.98
C ALA A 256 -0.77 -40.03 19.94
#